data_AF-J2XLV4-F1
#
_entry.id   AF-J2XLV4-F1
#
_cell.length_a   1.000
_cell.length_b   1.000
_cell.length_c   1.000
_cell.angle_alpha   90.00
_cell.angle_beta   90.00
_cell.angle_gamma   90.00
#
_symmetry.space_group_name_H-M   'P 1'
#
loop_
_entity.id
_entity.type
_entity.pdbx_description
1 polymer ?
#
loop_
_entity_poly.entity_id
_entity_poly.type
_entity_poly.pdbx_seq_one_letter_code
_entity_poly.pdbx_strand_id
1 'polypeptide(L)'
;MKRLLIVLASAGLLTACSDDAGKQEIKNILECSMTAKLVGKPQMIDVIADHANWASAKSGYKPSVAETKQMHDEIKAKWNLKSMSRHDQDVVLVGIYNSAQCSALHKGDPITVDDVPPDA
;
A
#
# COMPACT_ATOMS: atom_id res chain seq x y z
N MET A 1 -30.87 45.83 -8.13
CA MET A 1 -31.67 44.68 -7.66
C MET A 1 -31.04 43.40 -8.18
N LYS A 2 -30.24 42.71 -7.35
CA LYS A 2 -29.46 41.52 -7.72
C LYS A 2 -30.28 40.29 -7.29
N ARG A 3 -30.79 39.51 -8.24
CA ARG A 3 -31.51 38.25 -7.96
C ARG A 3 -30.47 37.17 -7.68
N LEU A 4 -30.44 36.66 -6.45
CA LEU A 4 -29.75 35.42 -6.10
C LEU A 4 -30.54 34.25 -6.68
N LEU A 5 -29.93 33.47 -7.57
CA LEU A 5 -30.37 32.12 -7.89
C LEU A 5 -29.57 31.16 -6.99
N ILE A 6 -30.25 30.59 -6.00
CA ILE A 6 -29.71 29.49 -5.20
C ILE A 6 -29.95 28.22 -6.02
N VAL A 7 -28.88 27.64 -6.54
CA VAL A 7 -28.91 26.29 -7.11
C VAL A 7 -28.70 25.32 -5.95
N LEU A 8 -29.80 24.73 -5.47
CA LEU A 8 -29.76 23.51 -4.68
C LEU A 8 -29.40 22.36 -5.61
N ALA A 9 -28.12 21.97 -5.61
CA ALA A 9 -27.72 20.69 -6.16
C ALA A 9 -28.04 19.62 -5.11
N SER A 10 -29.14 18.92 -5.37
CA SER A 10 -29.65 17.79 -4.63
C SER A 10 -28.58 16.72 -4.41
N ALA A 11 -28.61 16.16 -3.20
CA ALA A 11 -27.85 15.01 -2.77
C ALA A 11 -27.86 13.89 -3.82
N GLY A 12 -26.68 13.52 -4.30
CA GLY A 12 -26.47 12.38 -5.18
C GLY A 12 -25.18 11.67 -4.81
N LEU A 13 -25.33 10.40 -4.41
CA LEU A 13 -24.28 9.37 -4.22
C LEU A 13 -23.29 9.68 -3.08
N LEU A 14 -23.00 8.75 -2.16
CA LEU A 14 -22.11 7.63 -2.41
C LEU A 14 -22.28 6.57 -1.30
N THR A 15 -23.06 5.52 -1.54
CA THR A 15 -22.99 4.27 -0.76
C THR A 15 -21.93 3.30 -1.32
N ALA A 16 -21.01 3.78 -2.17
CA ALA A 16 -19.98 2.96 -2.84
C ALA A 16 -18.57 3.06 -2.21
N CYS A 17 -18.38 3.69 -1.04
CA CYS A 17 -17.04 4.01 -0.54
C CYS A 17 -16.43 3.02 0.47
N SER A 18 -17.15 1.98 0.90
CA SER A 18 -16.63 1.05 1.93
C SER A 18 -15.68 -0.01 1.36
N ASP A 19 -16.06 -0.64 0.24
CA ASP A 19 -15.31 -1.77 -0.32
C ASP A 19 -13.99 -1.33 -0.96
N ASP A 20 -13.99 -0.19 -1.65
CA ASP A 20 -12.77 0.38 -2.26
C ASP A 20 -11.75 0.82 -1.21
N ALA A 21 -12.20 1.35 -0.07
CA ALA A 21 -11.31 1.74 1.02
C ALA A 21 -10.66 0.51 1.68
N GLY A 22 -11.43 -0.55 1.91
CA GLY A 22 -10.91 -1.82 2.44
C GLY A 22 -9.91 -2.49 1.49
N LYS A 23 -10.24 -2.54 0.20
CA LYS A 23 -9.35 -3.05 -0.84
C LYS A 23 -8.06 -2.27 -0.94
N GLN A 24 -8.13 -0.93 -0.92
CA GLN A 24 -6.95 -0.09 -0.97
C GLN A 24 -6.06 -0.30 0.26
N GLU A 25 -6.65 -0.43 1.46
CA GLU A 25 -5.89 -0.68 2.68
C GLU A 25 -5.15 -2.02 2.62
N ILE A 26 -5.81 -3.10 2.17
CA ILE A 26 -5.14 -4.40 2.00
C ILE A 26 -4.03 -4.32 0.93
N LYS A 27 -4.24 -3.57 -0.15
CA LYS A 27 -3.22 -3.35 -1.17
C LYS A 27 -2.00 -2.61 -0.60
N ASN A 28 -2.21 -1.61 0.25
CA ASN A 28 -1.13 -0.88 0.94
C ASN A 28 -0.32 -1.81 1.85
N ILE A 29 -1.01 -2.65 2.63
CA ILE A 29 -0.38 -3.64 3.52
C ILE A 29 0.46 -4.63 2.70
N LEU A 30 -0.08 -5.11 1.58
CA LEU A 30 0.64 -5.99 0.67
C LEU A 30 1.88 -5.30 0.05
N GLU A 31 1.76 -4.04 -0.36
CA GLU A 31 2.88 -3.23 -0.87
C GLU A 31 4.00 -3.15 0.18
N CYS A 32 3.68 -2.80 1.42
CA CYS A 32 4.66 -2.71 2.51
C CYS A 32 5.29 -4.06 2.87
N SER A 33 4.51 -5.15 2.91
CA SER A 33 5.05 -6.50 3.15
C SER A 33 6.00 -6.97 2.04
N MET A 34 5.64 -6.72 0.79
CA MET A 34 6.49 -7.03 -0.36
C MET A 34 7.80 -6.23 -0.31
N THR A 35 7.72 -4.94 0.01
CA THR A 35 8.90 -4.10 0.13
C THR A 35 9.78 -4.54 1.29
N ALA A 36 9.21 -4.81 2.47
CA ALA A 36 9.96 -5.29 3.64
C ALA A 36 10.77 -6.56 3.33
N LYS A 37 10.20 -7.48 2.54
CA LYS A 37 10.92 -8.65 2.04
C LYS A 37 12.12 -8.25 1.18
N LEU A 38 11.90 -7.40 0.18
CA LEU A 38 12.91 -7.03 -0.83
C LEU A 38 14.01 -6.10 -0.29
N VAL A 39 13.80 -5.43 0.84
CA VAL A 39 14.85 -4.65 1.53
C VAL A 39 15.54 -5.45 2.65
N GLY A 40 15.34 -6.77 2.70
CA GLY A 40 16.00 -7.64 3.67
C GLY A 40 15.50 -7.48 5.11
N LYS A 41 14.24 -7.10 5.31
CA LYS A 41 13.58 -7.00 6.63
C LYS A 41 12.40 -7.97 6.77
N PRO A 42 12.58 -9.29 6.52
CA PRO A 42 11.48 -10.26 6.56
C PRO A 42 10.79 -10.35 7.93
N GLN A 43 11.50 -10.04 9.02
CA GLN A 43 10.92 -10.00 10.37
C GLN A 43 9.80 -8.96 10.54
N MET A 44 9.73 -7.98 9.63
CA MET A 44 8.66 -6.96 9.64
C MET A 44 7.39 -7.45 8.94
N ILE A 45 7.47 -8.51 8.13
CA ILE A 45 6.32 -9.02 7.37
C ILE A 45 5.20 -9.46 8.31
N ASP A 46 5.54 -10.18 9.39
CA ASP A 46 4.52 -10.65 10.35
C ASP A 46 3.84 -9.46 11.05
N VAL A 47 4.63 -8.46 11.47
CA VAL A 47 4.11 -7.22 12.07
C VAL A 47 3.16 -6.49 11.10
N ILE A 48 3.54 -6.38 9.83
CA ILE A 48 2.70 -5.74 8.80
C ILE A 48 1.46 -6.60 8.52
N ALA A 49 1.59 -7.93 8.47
CA ALA A 49 0.51 -8.85 8.14
C ALA A 49 -0.60 -8.86 9.21
N ASP A 50 -0.28 -8.60 10.48
CA ASP A 50 -1.28 -8.45 11.54
C ASP A 50 -2.27 -7.31 11.24
N HIS A 51 -1.84 -6.27 10.53
CA HIS A 51 -2.73 -5.20 10.09
C HIS A 51 -3.74 -5.65 9.03
N ALA A 52 -3.44 -6.69 8.23
CA ALA A 52 -4.37 -7.20 7.22
C ALA A 52 -5.63 -7.79 7.87
N ASN A 53 -5.47 -8.50 8.98
CA ASN A 53 -6.59 -9.06 9.73
C ASN A 53 -7.48 -7.95 10.31
N TRP A 54 -6.86 -6.92 10.89
CA TRP A 54 -7.59 -5.76 11.41
C TRP A 54 -8.31 -4.98 10.30
N ALA A 55 -7.63 -4.72 9.18
CA ALA A 55 -8.21 -4.02 8.03
C ALA A 55 -9.40 -4.80 7.44
N SER A 56 -9.27 -6.13 7.33
CA SER A 56 -10.34 -7.00 6.85
C SER A 56 -11.53 -7.01 7.80
N ALA A 57 -11.29 -7.05 9.12
CA ALA A 57 -12.36 -7.00 10.12
C ALA A 57 -13.08 -5.64 10.15
N LYS A 58 -12.34 -4.54 9.99
CA LYS A 58 -12.89 -3.18 10.01
C LYS A 58 -13.72 -2.86 8.77
N SER A 59 -13.24 -3.26 7.59
CA SER A 59 -13.88 -2.95 6.31
C SER A 59 -14.90 -3.99 5.86
N GLY A 60 -14.81 -5.21 6.40
CA GLY A 60 -15.53 -6.37 5.87
C GLY A 60 -14.93 -6.93 4.58
N TYR A 61 -13.91 -6.29 4.01
CA TYR A 61 -13.25 -6.74 2.79
C TYR A 61 -12.32 -7.93 3.09
N LYS A 62 -12.57 -9.05 2.41
CA LYS A 62 -11.76 -10.27 2.50
C LYS A 62 -11.38 -10.67 1.07
N PRO A 63 -10.18 -10.30 0.59
CA PRO A 63 -9.81 -10.60 -0.78
C PRO A 63 -9.70 -12.11 -1.00
N SER A 64 -10.15 -12.55 -2.16
CA SER A 64 -9.81 -13.89 -2.66
C SER A 64 -8.32 -14.01 -2.97
N VAL A 65 -7.83 -15.24 -3.13
CA VAL A 65 -6.47 -15.51 -3.60
C VAL A 65 -6.22 -14.86 -4.97
N ALA A 66 -7.22 -14.88 -5.86
CA ALA A 66 -7.13 -14.28 -7.19
C ALA A 66 -6.97 -12.76 -7.12
N GLU A 67 -7.76 -12.08 -6.28
CA GLU A 67 -7.63 -10.64 -6.05
C GLU A 67 -6.29 -10.27 -5.41
N THR A 68 -5.83 -11.07 -4.44
CA THR A 68 -4.52 -10.85 -3.80
C THR A 68 -3.39 -10.96 -4.83
N LYS A 69 -3.47 -11.95 -5.73
CA LYS A 69 -2.53 -12.08 -6.84
C LYS A 69 -2.60 -10.87 -7.77
N GLN A 70 -3.80 -10.41 -8.13
CA GLN A 70 -3.96 -9.23 -8.97
C GLN A 70 -3.33 -7.99 -8.32
N MET A 71 -3.60 -7.74 -7.03
CA MET A 71 -3.00 -6.63 -6.30
C MET A 71 -1.46 -6.70 -6.30
N HIS A 72 -0.90 -7.89 -6.08
CA HIS A 72 0.54 -8.12 -6.16
C HIS A 72 1.11 -7.81 -7.55
N ASP A 73 0.42 -8.23 -8.63
CA ASP A 73 0.86 -7.96 -10.00
C ASP A 73 0.76 -6.46 -10.34
N GLU A 74 -0.29 -5.77 -9.89
CA GLU A 74 -0.44 -4.32 -10.03
C GLU A 74 0.67 -3.55 -9.30
N ILE A 75 1.06 -3.98 -8.09
CA ILE A 75 2.17 -3.40 -7.32
C ILE A 75 3.48 -3.58 -8.09
N LYS A 76 3.76 -4.79 -8.59
CA LYS A 76 4.96 -5.06 -9.39
C LYS A 76 5.01 -4.21 -10.66
N ALA A 77 3.87 -4.06 -11.35
CA ALA A 77 3.77 -3.23 -12.54
C ALA A 77 4.01 -1.75 -12.22
N LYS A 78 3.44 -1.25 -11.12
CA LYS A 78 3.64 0.13 -10.62
C LYS A 78 5.11 0.43 -10.36
N TRP A 79 5.82 -0.48 -9.70
CA TRP A 79 7.23 -0.27 -9.38
C TRP A 79 8.14 -0.40 -10.60
N ASN A 80 7.77 -1.24 -11.58
CA ASN A 80 8.53 -1.48 -12.81
C ASN A 80 10.03 -1.76 -12.56
N LEU A 81 10.36 -2.46 -11.46
CA LEU A 81 11.74 -2.67 -11.00
C LEU A 81 12.62 -3.37 -12.07
N LYS A 82 12.03 -4.25 -12.88
CA LYS A 82 12.76 -5.03 -13.89
C LYS A 82 13.40 -4.18 -14.98
N SER A 83 12.93 -2.95 -15.22
CA SER A 83 13.54 -2.05 -16.20
C SER A 83 14.60 -1.13 -15.61
N MET A 84 14.92 -1.28 -14.32
CA MET A 84 15.79 -0.38 -13.57
C MET A 84 17.14 -1.04 -13.25
N SER A 85 18.17 -0.22 -13.05
CA SER A 85 19.44 -0.71 -12.50
C SER A 85 19.21 -1.23 -11.06
N ARG A 86 20.13 -2.05 -10.53
CA ARG A 86 19.97 -2.56 -9.17
C ARG A 86 19.90 -1.43 -8.14
N HIS A 87 20.79 -0.44 -8.25
CA HIS A 87 20.79 0.72 -7.36
C HIS A 87 19.47 1.48 -7.40
N ASP A 88 18.91 1.71 -8.60
CA ASP A 88 17.62 2.42 -8.73
C ASP A 88 16.46 1.61 -8.12
N GLN A 89 16.49 0.28 -8.22
CA GLN A 89 15.52 -0.59 -7.55
C GLN A 89 15.61 -0.42 -6.03
N ASP A 90 16.82 -0.44 -5.47
CA ASP A 90 17.04 -0.28 -4.04
C ASP A 90 16.57 1.11 -3.56
N VAL A 91 16.84 2.18 -4.32
CA VAL A 91 16.34 3.54 -4.03
C VAL A 91 14.81 3.57 -3.97
N VAL A 92 14.13 2.96 -4.96
CA VAL A 92 12.65 2.90 -4.98
C VAL A 92 12.13 2.11 -3.78
N LEU A 93 12.70 0.95 -3.50
CA LEU A 93 12.26 0.07 -2.41
C LEU A 93 12.48 0.70 -1.03
N VAL A 94 13.63 1.33 -0.80
CA VAL A 94 13.92 2.09 0.43
C VAL A 94 12.94 3.25 0.58
N GLY A 95 12.64 3.97 -0.50
CA GLY A 95 11.65 5.05 -0.49
C GLY A 95 10.24 4.58 -0.10
N ILE A 96 9.83 3.40 -0.57
CA ILE A 96 8.54 2.80 -0.20
C ILE A 96 8.56 2.33 1.26
N TYR A 97 9.61 1.63 1.68
CA TYR A 97 9.75 1.12 3.05
C TYR A 97 9.69 2.26 4.08
N ASN A 98 10.43 3.34 3.81
CA ASN A 98 10.48 4.52 4.67
C ASN A 98 9.27 5.45 4.52
N SER A 99 8.32 5.14 3.62
CA SER A 99 7.12 5.96 3.46
C SER A 99 6.33 6.02 4.76
N ALA A 100 5.65 7.15 5.02
CA ALA A 100 4.84 7.31 6.23
C ALA A 100 3.80 6.18 6.40
N GLN A 101 3.30 5.66 5.28
CA GLN A 101 2.38 4.53 5.26
C GLN A 101 3.03 3.24 5.77
N CYS A 102 4.16 2.82 5.20
CA CYS A 102 4.81 1.59 5.64
C CYS A 102 5.41 1.72 7.04
N SER A 103 6.00 2.86 7.37
CA SER A 103 6.52 3.14 8.71
C SER A 103 5.45 3.02 9.79
N ALA A 104 4.21 3.46 9.52
CA ALA A 104 3.09 3.29 10.45
C ALA A 104 2.70 1.82 10.69
N LEU A 105 2.94 0.94 9.71
CA LEU A 105 2.64 -0.50 9.79
C LEU A 105 3.77 -1.28 10.48
N HIS A 106 5.03 -1.10 10.05
CA HIS A 106 6.14 -1.89 10.60
C HIS A 106 6.77 -1.30 11.87
N LYS A 107 6.61 0.00 12.13
CA LYS A 107 7.14 0.72 13.32
C LYS A 107 8.64 0.50 13.58
N GLY A 108 9.37 0.13 12.53
CA GLY A 108 10.80 -0.08 12.54
C GLY A 108 11.55 1.18 12.14
N ASP A 109 12.85 1.19 12.39
CA ASP A 109 13.71 2.30 12.02
C ASP A 109 13.78 2.47 10.49
N PRO A 110 13.91 3.72 10.00
CA PRO A 110 14.16 3.96 8.59
C PRO A 110 15.51 3.35 8.18
N ILE A 111 15.59 2.94 6.93
CA ILE A 111 16.80 2.35 6.34
C ILE A 111 17.37 3.23 5.22
N THR A 112 18.57 2.93 4.80
CA THR A 112 19.26 3.50 3.65
C THR A 112 19.49 2.43 2.58
N VAL A 113 19.94 2.84 1.39
CA VAL A 113 20.31 1.90 0.32
C VAL A 113 21.42 0.95 0.76
N ASP A 114 22.35 1.42 1.60
CA ASP A 114 23.46 0.61 2.10
C ASP A 114 23.01 -0.50 3.06
N ASP A 115 21.80 -0.41 3.60
CA ASP A 115 21.21 -1.44 4.46
C ASP A 115 20.53 -2.56 3.66
N VAL A 116 20.35 -2.40 2.34
CA VAL A 116 19.69 -3.39 1.47
C VAL A 116 20.68 -4.49 1.10
N PRO A 117 20.39 -5.77 1.39
CA PRO A 117 21.29 -6.86 1.05
C PRO A 117 21.46 -7.00 -0.48
N PRO A 118 22.66 -7.29 -0.98
CA PRO A 118 22.92 -7.46 -2.41
C PRO A 118 22.13 -8.62 -3.04
N ASP A 119 21.67 -9.58 -2.23
CA ASP A 119 20.92 -10.77 -2.67
C ASP A 119 19.43 -10.75 -2.27
N ALA A 120 18.92 -9.59 -1.80
CA ALA A 120 17.52 -9.43 -1.41
C ALA A 120 16.53 -9.50 -2.60
#